data_AF-Q24CB2-F1
#
_entry.id   AF-Q24CB2-F1
#
_cell.length_a   1.000
_cell.length_b   1.000
_cell.length_c   1.000
_cell.angle_alpha   90.00
_cell.angle_beta   90.00
_cell.angle_gamma   90.00
#
_symmetry.space_group_name_H-M   'P 1'
#
loop_
_entity.id
_entity.type
_entity.pdbx_description
1 polymer ?
#
loop_
_entity_poly.entity_id
_entity_poly.type
_entity_poly.pdbx_seq_one_letter_code
_entity_poly.pdbx_strand_id
1 'polypeptide(L)'
;MRANLFKKCLQIHKNTNTLFSVSRRFKSDLQYTPENNFFQNTFNSISQSQKQKEVKTQFQPNAVSTEEKLGVYVLPHPIWTKEDVENVQITHFKPKNIGDRLSHYLIQSMRLGFDVMSGYKKVFPWQQKSGELTERGWLNRMVFLETVAGVPGFVAAMHRHLRSLRRMERDYGWIHVLLEEAENERMHLLTFLKVQKPTLLFRLGVISAQFNYVLMFGLLYQFFPRVCHRIVGYLEEEAVKTYTHCIEVINQENSSISHWKTKKAPQIAIDYWRLPENATMEDVIYAIRKDEEHHRDVNHDLASDYSQTKVLADTTQDEHYI
;
A
#
# COMPACT_ATOMS: atom_id res chain seq x y z
N MET A 1 49.76 42.95 -1.23
CA MET A 1 49.01 41.93 -0.46
C MET A 1 47.85 41.35 -1.29
N ARG A 2 48.16 40.86 -2.50
CA ARG A 2 47.22 40.22 -3.45
C ARG A 2 48.07 39.25 -4.28
N ALA A 3 48.45 38.10 -3.71
CA ALA A 3 49.31 37.13 -4.42
C ALA A 3 49.35 35.69 -3.84
N ASN A 4 48.62 35.35 -2.77
CA ASN A 4 48.84 34.09 -2.05
C ASN A 4 47.67 33.10 -1.97
N LEU A 5 46.57 33.32 -2.70
CA LEU A 5 45.45 32.37 -2.73
C LEU A 5 45.19 31.74 -4.12
N PHE A 6 45.81 32.23 -5.19
CA PHE A 6 45.66 31.65 -6.54
C PHE A 6 46.76 30.64 -6.93
N LYS A 7 47.84 30.51 -6.14
CA LYS A 7 48.90 29.51 -6.37
C LYS A 7 48.65 28.14 -5.73
N LYS A 8 47.59 27.97 -4.93
CA LYS A 8 47.23 26.66 -4.33
C LYS A 8 46.29 25.80 -5.19
N CYS A 9 45.75 26.33 -6.29
CA CYS A 9 44.85 25.57 -7.18
C CYS A 9 45.47 25.14 -8.52
N LEU A 10 46.76 25.39 -8.78
CA LEU A 10 47.39 25.10 -10.08
C LEU A 10 48.60 24.15 -10.00
N GLN A 11 48.75 23.41 -8.91
CA GLN A 11 49.82 22.40 -8.78
C GLN A 11 49.31 21.05 -8.26
N ILE A 12 48.13 20.63 -8.72
CA ILE A 12 47.70 19.23 -8.71
C ILE A 12 47.02 18.92 -10.05
N HIS A 13 47.75 19.16 -11.13
CA HIS A 13 47.43 18.62 -12.45
C HIS A 13 48.72 18.05 -13.04
N LYS A 14 49.08 16.87 -12.53
CA LYS A 14 50.04 15.89 -13.08
C LYS A 14 50.17 14.73 -12.09
N ASN A 15 49.14 13.87 -12.03
CA ASN A 15 49.28 12.48 -11.58
C ASN A 15 48.04 11.67 -11.98
N THR A 16 47.77 11.63 -13.28
CA THR A 16 47.02 10.52 -13.88
C THR A 16 47.94 9.31 -13.90
N ASN A 17 47.94 8.48 -12.84
CA ASN A 17 48.37 7.06 -12.85
C ASN A 17 48.27 6.32 -11.49
N THR A 18 47.53 6.82 -10.50
CA THR A 18 47.38 6.15 -9.19
C THR A 18 45.93 5.78 -8.83
N LEU A 19 45.16 5.28 -9.81
CA LEU A 19 43.87 4.61 -9.54
C LEU A 19 43.71 3.25 -10.24
N PHE A 20 44.79 2.70 -10.81
CA PHE A 20 44.80 1.37 -11.45
C PHE A 20 45.68 0.32 -10.75
N SER A 21 46.17 0.57 -9.54
CA SER A 21 47.09 -0.35 -8.84
C SER A 21 46.63 -0.88 -7.47
N VAL A 22 45.43 -0.54 -6.99
CA VAL A 22 44.90 -1.14 -5.74
C VAL A 22 44.24 -2.50 -5.97
N SER A 23 43.99 -2.92 -7.22
CA SER A 23 43.47 -4.27 -7.52
C SER A 23 44.54 -5.36 -7.68
N ARG A 24 45.82 -5.06 -7.39
CA ARG A 24 46.92 -6.03 -7.56
C ARG A 24 47.78 -6.32 -6.32
N ARG A 25 47.38 -5.82 -5.14
CA ARG A 25 48.17 -5.97 -3.89
C ARG A 25 47.47 -6.73 -2.76
N PHE A 26 46.58 -7.66 -3.13
CA PHE A 26 46.02 -8.68 -2.23
C PHE A 26 46.17 -10.08 -2.86
N LYS A 27 47.33 -10.34 -3.48
CA LYS A 27 47.59 -11.61 -4.17
C LYS A 27 48.98 -12.22 -3.92
N SER A 28 49.73 -11.74 -2.92
CA SER A 28 51.11 -12.21 -2.73
C SER A 28 51.56 -12.55 -1.30
N ASP A 29 50.67 -12.59 -0.29
CA ASP A 29 51.08 -12.97 1.08
C ASP A 29 50.13 -13.98 1.73
N LEU A 30 49.94 -15.14 1.08
CA LEU A 30 49.44 -16.34 1.75
C LEU A 30 50.37 -17.49 1.39
N GLN A 31 51.40 -17.66 2.21
CA GLN A 31 52.19 -18.89 2.26
C GLN A 31 51.26 -20.05 2.60
N TYR A 32 51.26 -21.04 1.70
CA TYR A 32 50.60 -22.32 1.86
C TYR A 32 51.18 -23.05 3.08
N THR A 33 50.35 -23.26 4.10
CA THR A 33 50.59 -24.26 5.14
C THR A 33 49.56 -25.38 4.99
N PRO A 34 49.98 -26.65 4.90
CA PRO A 34 49.09 -27.76 4.61
C PRO A 34 48.51 -28.30 5.91
N GLU A 35 47.50 -27.64 6.49
CA GLU A 35 46.66 -28.25 7.53
C GLU A 35 45.39 -27.44 7.74
N ASN A 36 44.30 -27.87 7.08
CA ASN A 36 42.98 -28.02 7.69
C ASN A 36 41.97 -28.50 6.64
N ASN A 37 41.82 -29.83 6.57
CA ASN A 37 40.86 -30.59 5.77
C ASN A 37 39.38 -30.33 6.14
N PHE A 38 39.05 -29.21 6.79
CA PHE A 38 37.70 -28.92 7.26
C PHE A 38 36.78 -28.47 6.12
N PHE A 39 37.24 -27.54 5.26
CA PHE A 39 36.40 -26.99 4.19
C PHE A 39 36.16 -27.96 3.03
N GLN A 40 37.18 -28.76 2.65
CA GLN A 40 37.04 -29.76 1.58
C GLN A 40 36.10 -30.91 2.00
N ASN A 41 36.22 -31.38 3.25
CA ASN A 41 35.37 -32.45 3.76
C ASN A 41 33.92 -31.98 3.97
N THR A 42 33.73 -30.72 4.38
CA THR A 42 32.38 -30.14 4.51
C THR A 42 31.71 -30.01 3.14
N PHE A 43 32.41 -29.54 2.11
CA PHE A 43 31.87 -29.46 0.74
C PHE A 43 31.55 -30.85 0.14
N ASN A 44 32.39 -31.85 0.42
CA ASN A 44 32.14 -33.22 -0.03
C ASN A 44 31.00 -33.90 0.74
N SER A 45 30.82 -33.60 2.03
CA SER A 45 29.67 -34.09 2.81
C SER A 45 28.35 -33.46 2.35
N ILE A 46 28.36 -32.18 1.96
CA ILE A 46 27.19 -31.48 1.41
C ILE A 46 26.84 -32.06 0.04
N SER A 47 27.83 -32.28 -0.84
CA SER A 47 27.60 -32.84 -2.18
C SER A 47 27.16 -34.31 -2.16
N GLN A 48 27.57 -35.09 -1.14
CA GLN A 48 27.08 -36.47 -0.94
C GLN A 48 25.71 -36.51 -0.27
N SER A 49 25.41 -35.61 0.67
CA SER A 49 24.06 -35.51 1.29
C SER A 49 22.98 -35.07 0.29
N GLN A 50 23.35 -34.30 -0.74
CA GLN A 50 22.46 -33.90 -1.82
C GLN A 50 22.25 -35.01 -2.88
N LYS A 51 23.08 -36.06 -2.88
CA LYS A 51 22.94 -37.21 -3.80
C LYS A 51 22.01 -38.32 -3.28
N GLN A 52 21.48 -38.20 -2.06
CA GLN A 52 20.62 -39.21 -1.45
C GLN A 52 19.35 -38.58 -0.83
N LYS A 53 18.52 -37.99 -1.69
CA LYS A 53 17.06 -37.84 -1.50
C LYS A 53 16.45 -37.24 -2.78
N GLU A 54 16.66 -37.91 -3.91
CA GLU A 54 15.68 -37.79 -5.01
C GLU A 54 14.42 -38.56 -4.60
N VAL A 55 13.57 -37.92 -3.80
CA VAL A 55 12.15 -38.26 -3.81
C VAL A 55 11.67 -37.80 -5.18
N LYS A 56 11.45 -38.75 -6.10
CA LYS A 56 10.79 -38.50 -7.39
C LYS A 56 9.35 -38.07 -7.10
N THR A 57 9.15 -36.80 -6.74
CA THR A 57 7.86 -36.16 -6.94
C THR A 57 7.75 -35.93 -8.43
N GLN A 58 7.04 -36.84 -9.09
CA GLN A 58 6.70 -36.75 -10.50
C GLN A 58 5.90 -35.44 -10.69
N PHE A 59 6.57 -34.36 -11.10
CA PHE A 59 5.90 -33.14 -11.50
C PHE A 59 5.24 -33.42 -12.85
N GLN A 60 4.04 -33.98 -12.81
CA GLN A 60 3.16 -33.96 -13.97
C GLN A 60 2.69 -32.51 -14.11
N PRO A 61 2.94 -31.84 -15.25
CA PRO A 61 2.28 -30.58 -15.53
C PRO A 61 0.83 -30.91 -15.83
N ASN A 62 0.04 -31.13 -14.78
CA ASN A 62 -1.40 -31.10 -14.91
C ASN A 62 -1.73 -29.72 -15.44
N ALA A 63 -2.39 -29.67 -16.59
CA ALA A 63 -2.93 -28.46 -17.19
C ALA A 63 -3.55 -27.62 -16.08
N VAL A 64 -3.01 -26.42 -15.88
CA VAL A 64 -3.44 -25.49 -14.85
C VAL A 64 -4.92 -25.21 -15.09
N SER A 65 -5.77 -25.87 -14.30
CA SER A 65 -7.17 -25.49 -14.16
C SER A 65 -7.19 -24.09 -13.57
N THR A 66 -7.67 -23.15 -14.36
CA THR A 66 -7.93 -21.76 -13.98
C THR A 66 -8.97 -21.69 -12.86
N GLU A 67 -8.53 -21.75 -11.60
CA GLU A 67 -9.18 -21.23 -10.39
C GLU A 67 -8.31 -21.56 -9.18
N GLU A 68 -7.21 -20.83 -9.01
CA GLU A 68 -6.37 -20.95 -7.83
C GLU A 68 -7.04 -20.15 -6.69
N LYS A 69 -7.68 -20.85 -5.75
CA LYS A 69 -8.30 -20.25 -4.56
C LYS A 69 -7.27 -19.35 -3.88
N LEU A 70 -7.60 -18.05 -3.74
CA LEU A 70 -6.70 -16.95 -3.37
C LEU A 70 -5.89 -17.14 -2.06
N GLY A 71 -6.27 -18.10 -1.21
CA GLY A 71 -5.91 -18.15 0.21
C GLY A 71 -4.47 -18.53 0.57
N VAL A 72 -3.52 -18.63 -0.36
CA VAL A 72 -2.15 -19.08 -0.05
C VAL A 72 -1.14 -17.93 0.08
N TYR A 73 -1.45 -16.71 -0.38
CA TYR A 73 -0.47 -15.62 -0.47
C TYR A 73 -0.93 -14.25 0.08
N VAL A 74 -2.12 -14.18 0.67
CA VAL A 74 -2.69 -12.94 1.21
C VAL A 74 -2.29 -12.78 2.68
N LEU A 75 -2.00 -11.55 3.11
CA LEU A 75 -1.80 -11.19 4.51
C LEU A 75 -3.06 -11.48 5.33
N PRO A 76 -2.94 -11.89 6.61
CA PRO A 76 -4.09 -11.97 7.49
C PRO A 76 -4.79 -10.62 7.58
N HIS A 77 -6.06 -10.58 7.19
CA HIS A 77 -6.89 -9.38 7.17
C HIS A 77 -8.22 -9.67 7.90
N PRO A 78 -8.94 -8.64 8.38
CA PRO A 78 -10.22 -8.83 9.02
C PRO A 78 -11.26 -9.44 8.06
N ILE A 79 -12.15 -10.26 8.63
CA ILE A 79 -13.33 -10.79 7.94
C ILE A 79 -14.56 -10.23 8.63
N TRP A 80 -15.37 -9.51 7.87
CA TRP A 80 -16.50 -8.76 8.40
C TRP A 80 -17.75 -9.63 8.50
N THR A 81 -18.48 -9.49 9.61
CA THR A 81 -19.83 -10.03 9.71
C THR A 81 -20.80 -9.15 8.95
N LYS A 82 -22.01 -9.68 8.71
CA LYS A 82 -23.09 -8.89 8.10
C LYS A 82 -23.46 -7.66 8.94
N GLU A 83 -23.46 -7.81 10.26
CA GLU A 83 -23.73 -6.71 11.18
C GLU A 83 -22.65 -5.62 11.08
N ASP A 84 -21.37 -5.99 10.94
CA ASP A 84 -20.27 -5.05 10.81
C ASP A 84 -20.41 -4.16 9.57
N VAL A 85 -20.73 -4.75 8.42
CA VAL A 85 -20.82 -4.01 7.14
C VAL A 85 -22.08 -3.14 7.06
N GLU A 86 -23.16 -3.52 7.74
CA GLU A 86 -24.41 -2.76 7.80
C GLU A 86 -24.30 -1.55 8.75
N ASN A 87 -23.56 -1.68 9.85
CA ASN A 87 -23.45 -0.66 10.89
C ASN A 87 -22.46 0.47 10.60
N VAL A 88 -21.73 0.42 9.48
CA VAL A 88 -20.75 1.46 9.11
C VAL A 88 -21.38 2.85 9.12
N GLN A 89 -20.75 3.78 9.83
CA GLN A 89 -21.22 5.17 9.94
C GLN A 89 -20.30 6.15 9.22
N ILE A 90 -20.91 7.17 8.60
CA ILE A 90 -20.18 8.34 8.12
C ILE A 90 -19.84 9.20 9.34
N THR A 91 -18.57 9.16 9.76
CA THR A 91 -18.06 10.00 10.85
C THR A 91 -17.11 11.07 10.31
N HIS A 92 -16.78 12.05 11.15
CA HIS A 92 -15.82 13.09 10.83
C HIS A 92 -14.96 13.43 12.04
N PHE A 93 -13.65 13.35 11.89
CA PHE A 93 -12.71 13.81 12.89
C PHE A 93 -12.56 15.33 12.84
N LYS A 94 -13.07 16.01 13.87
CA LYS A 94 -12.92 17.47 14.00
C LYS A 94 -11.44 17.86 14.13
N PRO A 95 -10.87 18.68 13.21
CA PRO A 95 -9.48 19.08 13.27
C PRO A 95 -9.12 19.79 14.58
N LYS A 96 -8.07 19.35 15.27
CA LYS A 96 -7.67 19.92 16.58
C LYS A 96 -6.52 20.90 16.45
N ASN A 97 -5.51 20.55 15.66
CA ASN A 97 -4.29 21.35 15.48
C ASN A 97 -4.15 21.90 14.04
N ILE A 98 -3.10 22.67 13.78
CA ILE A 98 -2.83 23.26 12.45
C ILE A 98 -2.60 22.16 11.40
N GLY A 99 -1.86 21.10 11.74
CA GLY A 99 -1.63 19.96 10.85
C GLY A 99 -2.93 19.26 10.45
N ASP A 100 -3.85 19.07 11.40
CA ASP A 100 -5.17 18.51 11.10
C ASP A 100 -5.97 19.42 10.16
N ARG A 101 -5.98 20.73 10.43
CA ARG A 101 -6.67 21.70 9.56
C ARG A 101 -6.12 21.68 8.15
N LEU A 102 -4.79 21.71 8.00
CA LEU A 102 -4.13 21.64 6.70
C LEU A 102 -4.45 20.33 5.97
N SER A 103 -4.42 19.21 6.69
CA SER A 103 -4.77 17.89 6.15
C SER A 103 -6.21 17.87 5.62
N HIS A 104 -7.16 18.37 6.42
CA HIS A 104 -8.56 18.44 6.05
C HIS A 104 -8.76 19.30 4.80
N TYR A 105 -8.24 20.53 4.79
CA TYR A 105 -8.38 21.42 3.63
C TYR A 105 -7.71 20.86 2.38
N LEU A 106 -6.55 20.20 2.52
CA LEU A 106 -5.89 19.52 1.42
C LEU A 106 -6.79 18.45 0.80
N ILE A 107 -7.37 17.57 1.63
CA ILE A 107 -8.25 16.51 1.13
C ILE A 107 -9.53 17.05 0.52
N GLN A 108 -10.16 18.04 1.13
CA GLN A 108 -11.34 18.69 0.55
C GLN A 108 -11.01 19.35 -0.82
N SER A 109 -9.83 19.96 -0.95
CA SER A 109 -9.37 20.54 -2.22
C SER A 109 -9.11 19.47 -3.28
N MET A 110 -8.41 18.39 -2.91
CA MET A 110 -8.13 17.26 -3.80
C MET A 110 -9.42 16.59 -4.25
N ARG A 111 -10.36 16.37 -3.32
CA ARG A 111 -11.67 15.80 -3.60
C ARG A 111 -12.44 16.65 -4.59
N LEU A 112 -12.51 17.96 -4.37
CA LEU A 112 -13.17 18.88 -5.29
C LEU A 112 -12.52 18.85 -6.67
N GLY A 113 -11.20 18.95 -6.74
CA GLY A 113 -10.46 18.92 -8.01
C GLY A 113 -10.68 17.62 -8.78
N PHE A 114 -10.59 16.48 -8.10
CA PHE A 114 -10.82 15.18 -8.70
C PHE A 114 -12.28 14.98 -9.13
N ASP A 115 -13.24 15.41 -8.31
CA ASP A 115 -14.67 15.32 -8.65
C ASP A 115 -15.00 16.15 -9.91
N VAL A 116 -14.38 17.33 -10.05
CA VAL A 116 -14.54 18.18 -11.24
C VAL A 116 -13.88 17.55 -12.46
N MET A 117 -12.64 17.08 -12.34
CA MET A 117 -11.90 16.48 -13.47
C MET A 117 -12.51 15.16 -13.95
N SER A 118 -13.00 14.33 -13.02
CA SER A 118 -13.65 13.05 -13.34
C SER A 118 -15.08 13.22 -13.90
N GLY A 119 -15.64 14.43 -13.84
CA GLY A 119 -17.03 14.69 -14.22
C GLY A 119 -18.05 14.20 -13.19
N TYR A 120 -17.60 13.82 -11.99
CA TYR A 120 -18.44 13.44 -10.86
C TYR A 120 -19.22 14.63 -10.28
N LYS A 121 -18.55 15.78 -10.10
CA LYS A 121 -19.19 17.08 -9.82
C LYS A 121 -19.08 17.96 -11.04
N LYS A 122 -20.22 18.43 -11.54
CA LYS A 122 -20.30 19.36 -12.66
C LYS A 122 -20.50 20.77 -12.11
N VAL A 123 -19.40 21.51 -11.95
CA VAL A 123 -19.40 22.86 -11.34
C VAL A 123 -19.53 23.97 -12.40
N PHE A 124 -19.26 23.66 -13.67
CA PHE A 124 -19.20 24.65 -14.72
C PHE A 124 -20.46 24.71 -15.60
N PRO A 125 -20.93 25.91 -16.01
CA PRO A 125 -22.19 26.07 -16.76
C PRO A 125 -22.25 25.34 -18.12
N TRP A 126 -21.09 25.08 -18.75
CA TRP A 126 -21.00 24.38 -20.04
C TRP A 126 -20.99 22.85 -19.91
N GLN A 127 -20.95 22.30 -18.70
CA GLN A 127 -21.06 20.87 -18.48
C GLN A 127 -22.55 20.50 -18.55
N GLN A 128 -22.93 19.66 -19.52
CA GLN A 128 -24.31 19.18 -19.64
C GLN A 128 -24.82 18.64 -18.29
N LYS A 129 -25.93 19.21 -17.80
CA LYS A 129 -26.63 18.85 -16.55
C LYS A 129 -27.23 17.42 -16.52
N SER A 130 -26.84 16.55 -17.45
CA SER A 130 -27.46 15.24 -17.61
C SER A 130 -26.85 14.18 -16.68
N GLY A 131 -27.70 13.63 -15.82
CA GLY A 131 -27.68 12.22 -15.39
C GLY A 131 -26.76 11.84 -14.22
N GLU A 132 -27.21 10.81 -13.50
CA GLU A 132 -26.40 9.96 -12.65
C GLU A 132 -25.13 9.48 -13.37
N LEU A 133 -24.06 9.22 -12.62
CA LEU A 133 -22.81 8.72 -13.17
C LEU A 133 -23.05 7.35 -13.82
N THR A 134 -22.52 7.11 -15.03
CA THR A 134 -22.61 5.80 -15.69
C THR A 134 -21.85 4.71 -14.91
N GLU A 135 -22.19 3.44 -15.10
CA GLU A 135 -21.43 2.30 -14.52
C GLU A 135 -19.93 2.42 -14.82
N ARG A 136 -19.57 2.75 -16.07
CA ARG A 136 -18.17 2.96 -16.45
C ARG A 136 -17.53 4.14 -15.72
N GLY A 137 -18.28 5.20 -15.44
CA GLY A 137 -17.82 6.35 -14.67
C GLY A 137 -17.52 5.97 -13.22
N TRP A 138 -18.41 5.21 -12.59
CA TRP A 138 -18.21 4.66 -11.23
C TRP A 138 -16.96 3.78 -11.16
N LEU A 139 -16.85 2.82 -12.07
CA LEU A 139 -15.72 1.91 -12.11
C LEU A 139 -14.39 2.62 -12.41
N ASN A 140 -14.37 3.56 -13.36
CA ASN A 140 -13.16 4.36 -13.62
C ASN A 140 -12.73 5.17 -12.40
N ARG A 141 -13.70 5.74 -11.67
CA ARG A 141 -13.44 6.49 -10.45
C ARG A 141 -12.81 5.60 -9.38
N MET A 142 -13.45 4.48 -9.06
CA MET A 142 -12.96 3.52 -8.06
C MET A 142 -11.57 3.03 -8.46
N VAL A 143 -11.43 2.44 -9.65
CA VAL A 143 -10.12 1.94 -10.14
C VAL A 143 -9.01 3.00 -10.06
N PHE A 144 -9.30 4.27 -10.36
CA PHE A 144 -8.26 5.29 -10.27
C PHE A 144 -7.87 5.57 -8.81
N LEU A 145 -8.86 5.74 -7.94
CA LEU A 145 -8.63 6.06 -6.53
C LEU A 145 -7.92 4.89 -5.82
N GLU A 146 -8.32 3.64 -6.07
CA GLU A 146 -7.67 2.46 -5.48
C GLU A 146 -6.19 2.33 -5.89
N THR A 147 -5.81 2.78 -7.09
CA THR A 147 -4.38 2.80 -7.49
C THR A 147 -3.53 3.78 -6.68
N VAL A 148 -4.17 4.77 -6.07
CA VAL A 148 -3.54 5.80 -5.24
C VAL A 148 -3.67 5.43 -3.76
N ALA A 149 -4.79 4.85 -3.34
CA ALA A 149 -5.08 4.43 -1.97
C ALA A 149 -4.10 3.36 -1.46
N GLY A 150 -3.63 2.44 -2.30
CA GLY A 150 -2.62 1.45 -1.88
C GLY A 150 -1.19 2.00 -1.66
N VAL A 151 -0.94 3.30 -1.88
CA VAL A 151 0.40 3.90 -1.76
C VAL A 151 0.77 4.29 -0.31
N PRO A 152 -0.08 5.01 0.45
CA PRO A 152 0.30 5.54 1.76
C PRO A 152 0.72 4.47 2.77
N GLY A 153 -0.07 3.41 2.93
CA GLY A 153 0.26 2.29 3.82
C GLY A 153 1.63 1.68 3.49
N PHE A 154 1.91 1.42 2.21
CA PHE A 154 3.18 0.85 1.77
C PHE A 154 4.38 1.78 2.06
N VAL A 155 4.24 3.08 1.73
CA VAL A 155 5.31 4.07 1.97
C VAL A 155 5.53 4.27 3.47
N ALA A 156 4.46 4.33 4.26
CA ALA A 156 4.53 4.46 5.72
C ALA A 156 5.22 3.23 6.34
N ALA A 157 4.79 2.02 5.96
CA ALA A 157 5.40 0.77 6.40
C ALA A 157 6.89 0.70 6.06
N MET A 158 7.27 1.08 4.84
CA MET A 158 8.67 1.13 4.42
C MET A 158 9.50 2.07 5.31
N HIS A 159 9.02 3.28 5.59
CA HIS A 159 9.73 4.24 6.45
C HIS A 159 9.87 3.72 7.89
N ARG A 160 8.82 3.10 8.43
CA ARG A 160 8.83 2.50 9.77
C ARG A 160 9.77 1.29 9.84
N HIS A 161 9.74 0.43 8.83
CA HIS A 161 10.63 -0.71 8.69
C HIS A 161 12.10 -0.28 8.68
N LEU A 162 12.47 0.66 7.80
CA LEU A 162 13.83 1.18 7.75
C LEU A 162 14.23 1.89 9.05
N ARG A 163 13.29 2.58 9.72
CA ARG A 163 13.53 3.19 11.04
C ARG A 163 13.81 2.14 12.10
N SER A 164 13.03 1.06 12.18
CA SER A 164 13.23 -0.05 13.11
C SER A 164 14.60 -0.69 12.89
N LEU A 165 14.96 -0.98 11.64
CA LEU A 165 16.27 -1.55 11.30
C LEU A 165 17.43 -0.64 11.72
N ARG A 166 17.39 0.66 11.38
CA ARG A 166 18.51 1.58 11.68
C ARG A 166 18.60 1.98 13.15
N ARG A 167 17.53 1.78 13.93
CA ARG A 167 17.51 2.03 15.39
C ARG A 167 17.68 0.76 16.21
N MET A 168 17.58 -0.42 15.60
CA MET A 168 17.59 -1.72 16.28
C MET A 168 16.46 -1.84 17.34
N GLU A 169 15.29 -1.27 17.04
CA GLU A 169 14.14 -1.20 17.96
C GLU A 169 12.93 -1.96 17.39
N ARG A 170 12.05 -2.45 18.26
CA ARG A 170 10.78 -3.06 17.88
C ARG A 170 9.83 -2.01 17.30
N ASP A 171 9.01 -2.44 16.33
CA ASP A 171 7.98 -1.59 15.72
C ASP A 171 6.59 -1.75 16.34
N TYR A 172 6.36 -2.81 17.13
CA TYR A 172 5.09 -3.11 17.81
C TYR A 172 3.89 -3.34 16.88
N GLY A 173 4.12 -3.90 15.68
CA GLY A 173 3.08 -4.44 14.80
C GLY A 173 2.59 -3.50 13.70
N TRP A 174 2.93 -2.22 13.74
CA TRP A 174 2.42 -1.22 12.78
C TRP A 174 2.89 -1.41 11.34
N ILE A 175 4.09 -1.94 11.11
CA ILE A 175 4.56 -2.30 9.76
C ILE A 175 3.60 -3.32 9.15
N HIS A 176 3.12 -4.29 9.93
CA HIS A 176 2.20 -5.30 9.42
C HIS A 176 0.84 -4.69 9.09
N VAL A 177 0.26 -3.90 10.00
CA VAL A 177 -1.01 -3.19 9.78
C VAL A 177 -0.97 -2.33 8.52
N LEU A 178 0.10 -1.56 8.33
CA LEU A 178 0.22 -0.65 7.17
C LEU A 178 0.51 -1.38 5.85
N LEU A 179 1.16 -2.55 5.89
CA LEU A 179 1.31 -3.40 4.71
C LEU A 179 0.01 -4.12 4.36
N GLU A 180 -0.76 -4.51 5.38
CA GLU A 180 -2.09 -5.11 5.22
C GLU A 180 -3.06 -4.09 4.60
N GLU A 181 -3.14 -2.86 5.12
CA GLU A 181 -3.89 -1.76 4.51
C GLU A 181 -3.52 -1.59 3.03
N ALA A 182 -2.22 -1.51 2.72
CA ALA A 182 -1.77 -1.36 1.33
C ALA A 182 -2.13 -2.55 0.42
N GLU A 183 -2.16 -3.76 0.97
CA GLU A 183 -2.65 -4.94 0.26
C GLU A 183 -4.16 -4.93 0.08
N ASN A 184 -4.91 -4.51 1.10
CA ASN A 184 -6.35 -4.42 1.09
C ASN A 184 -6.84 -3.48 -0.03
N GLU A 185 -6.28 -2.28 -0.10
CA GLU A 185 -6.55 -1.31 -1.20
C GLU A 185 -6.18 -1.90 -2.58
N ARG A 186 -5.10 -2.68 -2.67
CA ARG A 186 -4.73 -3.40 -3.90
C ARG A 186 -5.78 -4.46 -4.26
N MET A 187 -6.42 -5.08 -3.27
CA MET A 187 -7.50 -6.05 -3.47
C MET A 187 -8.80 -5.38 -3.91
N HIS A 188 -9.09 -4.15 -3.46
CA HIS A 188 -10.14 -3.30 -4.04
C HIS A 188 -9.90 -3.10 -5.54
N LEU A 189 -8.70 -2.62 -5.90
CA LEU A 189 -8.31 -2.41 -7.30
C LEU A 189 -8.47 -3.68 -8.14
N LEU A 190 -7.91 -4.80 -7.69
CA LEU A 190 -7.93 -6.05 -8.47
C LEU A 190 -9.36 -6.59 -8.63
N THR A 191 -10.23 -6.36 -7.66
CA THR A 191 -11.66 -6.68 -7.74
C THR A 191 -12.33 -5.87 -8.84
N PHE A 192 -12.17 -4.54 -8.85
CA PHE A 192 -12.78 -3.70 -9.88
C PHE A 192 -12.21 -3.97 -11.28
N LEU A 193 -10.94 -4.37 -11.41
CA LEU A 193 -10.34 -4.76 -12.69
C LEU A 193 -10.93 -6.06 -13.29
N LYS A 194 -11.68 -6.86 -12.51
CA LYS A 194 -12.46 -7.98 -13.08
C LYS A 194 -13.67 -7.53 -13.87
N VAL A 195 -14.20 -6.34 -13.57
CA VAL A 195 -15.40 -5.79 -14.22
C VAL A 195 -15.10 -4.55 -15.07
N GLN A 196 -13.90 -3.98 -14.98
CA GLN A 196 -13.46 -2.80 -15.73
C GLN A 196 -12.15 -3.04 -16.46
N LYS A 197 -12.08 -2.59 -17.72
CA LYS A 197 -10.85 -2.61 -18.53
C LYS A 197 -10.36 -1.18 -18.80
N PRO A 198 -9.34 -0.69 -18.06
CA PRO A 198 -8.80 0.65 -18.27
C PRO A 198 -8.16 0.84 -19.65
N THR A 199 -8.26 2.04 -20.19
CA THR A 199 -7.62 2.41 -21.46
C THR A 199 -6.13 2.70 -21.27
N LEU A 200 -5.35 2.75 -22.37
CA LEU A 200 -3.93 3.11 -22.30
C LEU A 200 -3.71 4.49 -21.67
N LEU A 201 -4.51 5.49 -22.06
CA LEU A 201 -4.42 6.84 -21.50
C LEU A 201 -4.68 6.84 -19.98
N PHE A 202 -5.66 6.06 -19.51
CA PHE A 202 -5.94 5.91 -18.09
C PHE A 202 -4.73 5.32 -17.35
N ARG A 203 -4.13 4.26 -17.89
CA ARG A 203 -2.95 3.61 -17.29
C ARG A 203 -1.74 4.54 -17.24
N LEU A 204 -1.51 5.36 -18.26
CA LEU A 204 -0.47 6.41 -18.23
C LEU A 204 -0.75 7.45 -17.14
N GLY A 205 -2.02 7.82 -16.96
CA GLY A 205 -2.46 8.68 -15.85
C GLY A 205 -2.12 8.09 -14.49
N VAL A 206 -2.41 6.79 -14.28
CA VAL A 206 -2.07 6.07 -13.04
C VAL A 206 -0.55 6.08 -12.78
N ILE A 207 0.27 5.77 -13.78
CA ILE A 207 1.74 5.80 -13.64
C ILE A 207 2.23 7.19 -13.23
N SER A 208 1.73 8.23 -13.88
CA SER A 208 2.07 9.61 -13.54
C SER A 208 1.63 9.98 -12.12
N ALA A 209 0.40 9.62 -11.73
CA ALA A 209 -0.14 9.88 -10.40
C ALA A 209 0.70 9.19 -9.32
N GLN A 210 1.00 7.89 -9.49
CA GLN A 210 1.80 7.11 -8.55
C GLN A 210 3.23 7.65 -8.43
N PHE A 211 3.89 7.99 -9.55
CA PHE A 211 5.24 8.56 -9.52
C PHE A 211 5.29 9.84 -8.68
N ASN A 212 4.37 10.78 -8.93
CA ASN A 212 4.31 12.03 -8.18
C ASN A 212 3.92 11.79 -6.72
N TYR A 213 2.93 10.93 -6.48
CA TYR A 213 2.39 10.72 -5.15
C TYR A 213 3.37 10.02 -4.21
N VAL A 214 4.07 8.98 -4.68
CA VAL A 214 5.11 8.29 -3.89
C VAL A 214 6.22 9.26 -3.49
N LEU A 215 6.67 10.11 -4.41
CA LEU A 215 7.71 11.10 -4.13
C LEU A 215 7.25 12.15 -3.11
N MET A 216 6.09 12.76 -3.34
CA MET A 216 5.57 13.81 -2.46
C MET A 216 5.18 13.28 -1.08
N PHE A 217 4.46 12.16 -1.03
CA PHE A 217 4.03 11.55 0.21
C PHE A 217 5.22 11.00 1.00
N GLY A 218 6.20 10.36 0.35
CA GLY A 218 7.42 9.88 0.99
C GLY A 218 8.23 11.01 1.63
N LEU A 219 8.43 12.13 0.90
CA LEU A 219 9.08 13.32 1.45
C LEU A 219 8.29 13.89 2.64
N LEU A 220 6.97 13.98 2.53
CA LEU A 220 6.13 14.47 3.62
C LEU A 220 6.20 13.54 4.84
N TYR A 221 6.16 12.22 4.65
CA TYR A 221 6.17 11.21 5.70
C TYR A 221 7.50 11.20 6.46
N GLN A 222 8.61 11.44 5.78
CA GLN A 222 9.94 11.55 6.39
C GLN A 222 10.00 12.63 7.48
N PHE A 223 9.28 13.75 7.32
CA PHE A 223 9.31 14.87 8.25
C PHE A 223 8.06 14.98 9.14
N PHE A 224 6.88 14.63 8.61
CA PHE A 224 5.58 14.87 9.25
C PHE A 224 4.66 13.64 9.19
N PRO A 225 5.05 12.49 9.75
CA PRO A 225 4.28 11.25 9.63
C PRO A 225 2.89 11.35 10.25
N ARG A 226 2.73 12.12 11.33
CA ARG A 226 1.42 12.38 11.97
C ARG A 226 0.45 13.10 11.03
N VAL A 227 0.96 14.03 10.24
CA VAL A 227 0.17 14.77 9.25
C VAL A 227 -0.19 13.83 8.10
N CYS A 228 0.73 13.00 7.63
CA CYS A 228 0.43 11.97 6.63
C CYS A 228 -0.70 11.02 7.05
N HIS A 229 -0.64 10.45 8.26
CA HIS A 229 -1.74 9.61 8.75
C HIS A 229 -3.05 10.38 8.90
N ARG A 230 -3.01 11.66 9.28
CA ARG A 230 -4.22 12.49 9.30
C ARG A 230 -4.80 12.74 7.91
N ILE A 231 -3.94 12.94 6.90
CA ILE A 231 -4.32 13.06 5.49
C ILE A 231 -5.03 11.78 5.03
N VAL A 232 -4.45 10.61 5.31
CA VAL A 232 -5.05 9.31 4.97
C VAL A 232 -6.40 9.13 5.68
N GLY A 233 -6.48 9.36 6.99
CA GLY A 233 -7.77 9.24 7.68
C GLY A 233 -8.87 10.14 7.09
N TYR A 234 -8.54 11.36 6.63
CA TYR A 234 -9.50 12.19 5.91
C TYR A 234 -9.81 11.70 4.49
N LEU A 235 -8.87 11.03 3.80
CA LEU A 235 -9.17 10.36 2.52
C LEU A 235 -10.21 9.26 2.74
N GLU A 236 -10.03 8.45 3.78
CA GLU A 236 -10.92 7.32 4.03
C GLU A 236 -12.30 7.76 4.55
N GLU A 237 -12.39 8.90 5.26
CA GLU A 237 -13.70 9.54 5.49
C GLU A 237 -14.43 9.83 4.17
N GLU A 238 -13.73 10.30 3.14
CA GLU A 238 -14.32 10.57 1.82
C GLU A 238 -14.58 9.28 1.04
N ALA A 239 -13.80 8.21 1.27
CA ALA A 239 -14.04 6.88 0.71
C ALA A 239 -15.32 6.28 1.28
N VAL A 240 -15.50 6.26 2.60
CA VAL A 240 -16.73 5.81 3.28
C VAL A 240 -17.96 6.56 2.77
N LYS A 241 -17.88 7.89 2.60
CA LYS A 241 -18.96 8.69 1.99
C LYS A 241 -19.25 8.26 0.55
N THR A 242 -18.21 8.00 -0.23
CA THR A 242 -18.36 7.63 -1.66
C THR A 242 -19.01 6.27 -1.82
N TYR A 243 -18.59 5.28 -1.03
CA TYR A 243 -19.17 3.94 -1.08
C TYR A 243 -20.57 3.89 -0.48
N THR A 244 -20.86 4.69 0.55
CA THR A 244 -22.24 4.86 1.03
C THR A 244 -23.14 5.42 -0.07
N HIS A 245 -22.71 6.49 -0.74
CA HIS A 245 -23.47 7.04 -1.87
C HIS A 245 -23.57 6.04 -3.04
N CYS A 246 -22.55 5.22 -3.28
CA CYS A 246 -22.63 4.16 -4.30
C CYS A 246 -23.73 3.15 -3.96
N ILE A 247 -23.80 2.69 -2.71
CA ILE A 247 -24.86 1.79 -2.23
C ILE A 247 -26.24 2.43 -2.38
N GLU A 248 -26.39 3.71 -2.05
CA GLU A 248 -27.64 4.45 -2.26
C GLU A 248 -28.05 4.45 -3.75
N VAL A 249 -27.11 4.71 -4.66
CA VAL A 249 -27.38 4.70 -6.11
C VAL A 249 -27.68 3.29 -6.62
N ILE A 250 -26.99 2.25 -6.15
CA ILE A 250 -27.36 0.85 -6.44
C ILE A 250 -28.81 0.59 -6.00
N ASN A 251 -29.23 1.18 -4.89
CA ASN A 251 -30.55 1.01 -4.32
C ASN A 251 -31.68 1.80 -5.00
N GLN A 252 -31.34 2.82 -5.77
CA GLN A 252 -32.29 3.60 -6.57
C GLN A 252 -32.79 2.82 -7.79
N GLU A 253 -34.10 2.83 -8.03
CA GLU A 253 -34.70 2.20 -9.20
C GLU A 253 -34.25 2.90 -10.50
N ASN A 254 -33.98 2.12 -11.55
CA ASN A 254 -33.52 2.59 -12.86
C ASN A 254 -32.17 3.33 -12.85
N SER A 255 -31.40 3.25 -11.76
CA SER A 255 -30.06 3.82 -11.74
C SER A 255 -29.13 3.07 -12.68
N SER A 256 -28.06 3.74 -13.11
CA SER A 256 -27.07 3.18 -14.04
C SER A 256 -26.33 1.94 -13.52
N ILE A 257 -26.39 1.68 -12.21
CA ILE A 257 -25.74 0.57 -11.51
C ILE A 257 -26.72 -0.25 -10.66
N SER A 258 -28.03 -0.07 -10.82
CA SER A 258 -29.05 -0.82 -10.08
C SER A 258 -28.96 -2.34 -10.28
N HIS A 259 -28.45 -2.79 -11.43
CA HIS A 259 -28.18 -4.21 -11.70
C HIS A 259 -27.08 -4.82 -10.82
N TRP A 260 -26.32 -4.03 -10.06
CA TRP A 260 -25.30 -4.55 -9.15
C TRP A 260 -25.89 -5.35 -7.98
N LYS A 261 -27.18 -5.15 -7.68
CA LYS A 261 -27.98 -5.99 -6.75
C LYS A 261 -28.08 -7.45 -7.16
N THR A 262 -27.91 -7.74 -8.45
CA THR A 262 -28.08 -9.10 -9.00
C THR A 262 -26.86 -9.58 -9.77
N LYS A 263 -25.94 -8.66 -10.11
CA LYS A 263 -24.65 -8.98 -10.73
C LYS A 263 -23.79 -9.76 -9.73
N LYS A 264 -23.40 -10.98 -10.09
CA LYS A 264 -22.53 -11.83 -9.26
C LYS A 264 -21.21 -11.14 -8.96
N ALA A 265 -20.75 -11.26 -7.71
CA ALA A 265 -19.44 -10.79 -7.28
C ALA A 265 -18.31 -11.54 -8.03
N PRO A 266 -17.19 -10.86 -8.37
CA PRO A 266 -15.99 -11.51 -8.88
C PRO A 266 -15.45 -12.54 -7.89
N GLN A 267 -14.96 -13.69 -8.38
CA GLN A 267 -14.46 -14.76 -7.50
C GLN A 267 -13.31 -14.30 -6.58
N ILE A 268 -12.46 -13.38 -7.05
CA ILE A 268 -11.39 -12.76 -6.24
C ILE A 268 -11.94 -12.07 -4.98
N ALA A 269 -13.10 -11.42 -5.09
CA ALA A 269 -13.75 -10.73 -3.99
C ALA A 269 -14.38 -11.73 -3.01
N ILE A 270 -15.08 -12.74 -3.56
CA ILE A 270 -15.67 -13.82 -2.77
C ILE A 270 -14.60 -14.53 -1.93
N ASP A 271 -13.47 -14.87 -2.55
CA ASP A 271 -12.38 -15.57 -1.88
C ASP A 271 -11.69 -14.71 -0.82
N TYR A 272 -11.47 -13.42 -1.11
CA TYR A 272 -10.80 -12.47 -0.23
C TYR A 272 -11.67 -12.16 1.00
N TRP A 273 -12.85 -11.58 0.80
CA TRP A 273 -13.76 -11.21 1.90
C TRP A 273 -14.55 -12.38 2.48
N ARG A 274 -14.33 -13.62 2.00
CA ARG A 274 -15.06 -14.83 2.43
C ARG A 274 -16.58 -14.69 2.30
N LEU A 275 -17.02 -14.03 1.23
CA LEU A 275 -18.44 -13.81 0.97
C LEU A 275 -19.13 -15.13 0.60
N PRO A 276 -20.46 -15.23 0.75
CA PRO A 276 -21.24 -16.33 0.21
C PRO A 276 -21.04 -16.50 -1.31
N GLU A 277 -21.16 -17.73 -1.84
CA GLU A 277 -20.95 -18.01 -3.27
C GLU A 277 -21.93 -17.27 -4.20
N ASN A 278 -23.11 -16.91 -3.68
CA ASN A 278 -24.14 -16.14 -4.37
C ASN A 278 -24.04 -14.63 -4.11
N ALA A 279 -22.96 -14.15 -3.49
CA ALA A 279 -22.75 -12.73 -3.25
C ALA A 279 -22.75 -11.91 -4.54
N THR A 280 -23.20 -10.67 -4.40
CA THR A 280 -23.44 -9.73 -5.47
C THR A 280 -22.38 -8.62 -5.46
N MET A 281 -22.34 -7.81 -6.52
CA MET A 281 -21.49 -6.62 -6.53
C MET A 281 -21.86 -5.65 -5.40
N GLU A 282 -23.14 -5.58 -4.98
CA GLU A 282 -23.55 -4.77 -3.84
C GLU A 282 -22.88 -5.24 -2.53
N ASP A 283 -22.85 -6.54 -2.28
CA ASP A 283 -22.18 -7.12 -1.09
C ASP A 283 -20.68 -6.80 -1.07
N VAL A 284 -20.03 -6.77 -2.24
CA VAL A 284 -18.63 -6.35 -2.37
C VAL A 284 -18.46 -4.88 -1.99
N ILE A 285 -19.37 -3.99 -2.42
CA ILE A 285 -19.29 -2.57 -2.06
C ILE A 285 -19.49 -2.38 -0.54
N TYR A 286 -20.36 -3.17 0.10
CA TYR A 286 -20.51 -3.16 1.55
C TYR A 286 -19.21 -3.57 2.27
N ALA A 287 -18.53 -4.62 1.80
CA ALA A 287 -17.27 -5.08 2.36
C ALA A 287 -16.14 -4.04 2.20
N ILE A 288 -15.98 -3.48 1.00
CA ILE A 288 -15.00 -2.41 0.72
C ILE A 288 -15.26 -1.21 1.63
N ARG A 289 -16.52 -0.75 1.74
CA ARG A 289 -16.88 0.37 2.63
C ARG A 289 -16.46 0.13 4.07
N LYS A 290 -16.51 -1.12 4.54
CA LYS A 290 -16.10 -1.49 5.89
C LYS A 290 -14.58 -1.48 6.07
N ASP A 291 -13.84 -1.90 5.05
CA ASP A 291 -12.37 -1.73 5.02
C ASP A 291 -11.99 -0.25 5.12
N GLU A 292 -12.64 0.63 4.34
CA GLU A 292 -12.39 2.07 4.41
C GLU A 292 -12.69 2.67 5.80
N GLU A 293 -13.73 2.17 6.47
CA GLU A 293 -14.02 2.57 7.85
C GLU A 293 -12.88 2.18 8.80
N HIS A 294 -12.37 0.96 8.64
CA HIS A 294 -11.24 0.47 9.43
C HIS A 294 -9.98 1.31 9.18
N HIS A 295 -9.63 1.54 7.91
CA HIS A 295 -8.46 2.35 7.52
C HIS A 295 -8.57 3.78 8.05
N ARG A 296 -9.77 4.39 7.98
CA ARG A 296 -10.05 5.71 8.57
C ARG A 296 -9.68 5.76 10.04
N ASP A 297 -10.20 4.82 10.81
CA ASP A 297 -10.05 4.80 12.27
C ASP A 297 -8.60 4.54 12.66
N VAL A 298 -7.96 3.53 12.05
CA VAL A 298 -6.54 3.21 12.25
C VAL A 298 -5.64 4.41 11.94
N ASN A 299 -5.86 5.11 10.83
CA ASN A 299 -5.03 6.26 10.46
C ASN A 299 -5.28 7.49 11.34
N HIS A 300 -6.52 7.74 11.76
CA HIS A 300 -6.80 8.81 12.73
C HIS A 300 -6.19 8.53 14.11
N ASP A 301 -6.14 7.27 14.53
CA ASP A 301 -5.47 6.86 15.77
C ASP A 301 -3.96 6.99 15.66
N LEU A 302 -3.35 6.55 14.55
CA LEU A 302 -1.92 6.74 14.28
C LEU A 302 -1.52 8.22 14.23
N ALA A 303 -2.37 9.08 13.68
CA ALA A 303 -2.16 10.52 13.70
C ALA A 303 -2.21 11.09 15.13
N SER A 304 -3.02 10.49 16.01
CA SER A 304 -3.28 10.93 17.38
C SER A 304 -2.26 10.39 18.39
N ASP A 305 -1.70 9.19 18.21
CA ASP A 305 -0.59 8.64 18.99
C ASP A 305 0.45 7.92 18.12
N TYR A 306 1.25 8.70 17.39
CA TYR A 306 2.32 8.14 16.58
C TYR A 306 3.50 7.56 17.40
N SER A 307 3.70 8.07 18.61
CA SER A 307 4.74 7.64 19.55
C SER A 307 4.44 6.29 20.20
N GLN A 308 3.19 5.84 20.15
CA GLN A 308 2.74 4.55 20.66
C GLN A 308 2.96 4.40 22.18
N THR A 309 2.97 5.51 22.91
CA THR A 309 3.28 5.50 24.34
C THR A 309 2.13 4.91 25.16
N LYS A 310 0.89 4.97 24.66
CA LYS A 310 -0.27 4.40 25.36
C LYS A 310 -0.32 2.88 25.31
N VAL A 311 -0.04 2.27 24.15
CA VAL A 311 -0.06 0.80 24.00
C VAL A 311 0.99 0.14 24.89
N LEU A 312 2.16 0.77 25.04
CA LEU A 312 3.22 0.31 25.93
C LEU A 312 2.86 0.44 27.41
N ALA A 313 2.13 1.50 27.79
CA ALA A 313 1.73 1.70 29.18
C ALA A 313 0.74 0.62 29.66
N ASP A 314 -0.18 0.18 28.79
CA ASP A 314 -1.12 -0.89 29.11
C ASP A 314 -0.43 -2.27 29.13
N THR A 315 0.53 -2.54 28.22
CA THR A 315 1.26 -3.82 28.23
C THR A 315 2.25 -3.96 29.40
N THR A 316 2.85 -2.86 29.86
CA THR A 316 3.72 -2.91 31.05
C THR A 316 2.97 -3.11 32.37
N GLN A 317 1.64 -2.93 32.40
CA GLN A 317 0.84 -3.32 33.57
C GLN A 317 0.62 -4.85 33.64
N ASP A 318 0.62 -5.52 32.49
CA ASP A 318 0.46 -6.98 32.40
C ASP A 318 1.78 -7.77 32.51
N GLU A 319 2.94 -7.10 32.42
CA GLU A 319 4.27 -7.71 32.58
C GLU A 319 4.66 -8.01 34.05
N HIS A 320 3.73 -7.95 35.00
CA HIS A 320 3.95 -8.45 36.37
C HIS A 320 3.83 -9.98 36.52
N TYR A 321 3.70 -10.72 35.42
CA TYR A 321 3.90 -12.17 35.37
C TYR A 321 4.91 -12.54 34.28
N ILE A 322 6.18 -12.66 34.66
CA ILE A 322 7.10 -13.81 34.45
C ILE A 322 8.42 -13.51 35.15
#